data_AF-A0A962HRT0-F1
#
_entry.id   AF-A0A962HRT0-F1
#
_cell.length_a   1.000
_cell.length_b   1.000
_cell.length_c   1.000
_cell.angle_alpha   90.00
_cell.angle_beta   90.00
_cell.angle_gamma   90.00
#
_symmetry.space_group_name_H-M   'P 1'
#
loop_
_entity.id
_entity.type
_entity.pdbx_description
1 polymer ?
#
loop_
_entity_poly.entity_id
_entity_poly.type
_entity_poly.pdbx_seq_one_letter_code
_entity_poly.pdbx_strand_id
1 'polypeptide(L)'
;MKASSVQLSILPGNALLDAYRRSGAFTDCYWVAAPYKVSLARYAEAFYTTWLFKLERWIIGWAVNLPSSDVEAKQLATGSLTRFAAWTVEARTETQLLLCDINARTRSWLMVEHVDAGSHCGTVLYFGSAVVPIAAAKTGERLPGWRFKALLGFHRIYSRALLAAARKRLLATQDAQPLHP
;
A
#
# COMPACT_ATOMS: atom_id res chain seq x y z
N MET A 1 13.21 6.53 17.09
CA MET A 1 11.95 6.63 16.33
C MET A 1 10.79 6.14 17.19
N LYS A 2 9.69 6.89 17.35
CA LYS A 2 8.63 6.59 18.34
C LYS A 2 7.19 6.54 17.80
N ALA A 3 6.98 6.34 16.50
CA ALA A 3 5.62 6.07 16.01
C ALA A 3 5.30 4.57 16.11
N SER A 4 4.85 4.14 17.28
CA SER A 4 4.33 2.78 17.49
C SER A 4 2.94 2.56 16.86
N SER A 5 2.33 3.62 16.33
CA SER A 5 1.00 3.64 15.72
C SER A 5 1.05 4.34 14.36
N VAL A 6 0.09 4.00 13.48
CA VAL A 6 -0.01 4.59 12.14
C VAL A 6 -0.41 6.07 12.22
N GLN A 7 0.35 6.91 11.52
CA GLN A 7 0.16 8.37 11.46
C GLN A 7 -0.22 8.79 10.03
N LEU A 8 -0.94 9.91 9.91
CA LEU A 8 -1.17 10.57 8.63
C LEU A 8 0.08 11.38 8.26
N SER A 9 0.43 11.45 6.98
CA SER A 9 1.51 12.29 6.47
C SER A 9 1.12 12.96 5.16
N ILE A 10 1.87 13.99 4.81
CA ILE A 10 1.98 14.45 3.43
C ILE A 10 2.75 13.40 2.61
N LEU A 11 2.54 13.38 1.29
CA LEU A 11 3.33 12.54 0.40
C LEU A 11 4.81 12.99 0.42
N PRO A 12 5.76 12.06 0.55
CA PRO A 12 7.18 12.36 0.36
C PRO A 12 7.43 12.99 -1.02
N GLY A 13 8.40 13.90 -1.12
CA GLY A 13 8.65 14.67 -2.36
C GLY A 13 9.05 13.83 -3.57
N ASN A 14 9.54 12.61 -3.35
CA ASN A 14 9.90 11.63 -4.39
C ASN A 14 8.85 10.52 -4.56
N ALA A 15 7.65 10.65 -3.99
CA ALA A 15 6.62 9.62 -4.08
C ALA A 15 6.16 9.44 -5.53
N LEU A 16 6.15 8.20 -6.03
CA LEU A 16 5.57 7.85 -7.34
C LEU A 16 4.10 8.30 -7.44
N LEU A 17 3.39 8.30 -6.31
CA LEU A 17 1.99 8.72 -6.20
C LEU A 17 1.79 10.23 -6.44
N ASP A 18 2.85 11.05 -6.39
CA ASP A 18 2.77 12.51 -6.50
C ASP A 18 2.21 12.97 -7.85
N ALA A 19 2.41 12.19 -8.93
CA ALA A 19 1.82 12.45 -10.23
C ALA A 19 0.29 12.59 -10.17
N TYR A 20 -0.37 11.80 -9.32
CA TYR A 20 -1.82 11.83 -9.14
C TYR A 20 -2.29 13.01 -8.28
N ARG A 21 -1.51 13.38 -7.27
CA ARG A 21 -1.78 14.60 -6.49
C ARG A 21 -1.72 15.83 -7.39
N ARG A 22 -0.72 15.90 -8.28
CA ARG A 22 -0.56 17.01 -9.25
C ARG A 22 -1.68 17.06 -10.29
N SER A 23 -2.26 15.93 -10.67
CA SER A 23 -3.40 15.88 -11.60
C SER A 23 -4.75 16.19 -10.94
N GLY A 24 -4.77 16.53 -9.65
CA GLY A 24 -5.99 16.86 -8.90
C GLY A 24 -6.79 15.65 -8.45
N ALA A 25 -6.22 14.43 -8.53
CA ALA A 25 -6.83 13.25 -7.95
C ALA A 25 -6.81 13.32 -6.42
N PHE A 26 -7.77 12.65 -5.79
CA PHE A 26 -7.70 12.45 -4.35
C PHE A 26 -6.48 11.59 -4.03
N THR A 27 -5.69 11.99 -3.03
CA THR A 27 -4.57 11.20 -2.51
C THR A 27 -4.55 11.20 -0.99
N ASP A 28 -4.11 10.10 -0.40
CA ASP A 28 -3.77 10.02 1.01
C ASP A 28 -2.44 9.31 1.24
N CYS A 29 -1.85 9.53 2.43
CA CYS A 29 -0.58 8.95 2.81
C CYS A 29 -0.53 8.73 4.32
N TYR A 30 -0.13 7.53 4.71
CA TYR A 30 0.06 7.12 6.09
C TYR A 30 1.45 6.52 6.27
N TRP A 31 1.98 6.59 7.48
CA TRP A 31 3.27 6.00 7.80
C TRP A 31 3.31 5.36 9.17
N VAL A 32 4.27 4.46 9.35
CA VAL A 32 4.61 3.86 10.65
C VAL A 32 6.08 3.43 10.67
N ALA A 33 6.72 3.45 11.85
CA ALA A 33 8.11 3.04 11.99
C ALA A 33 8.26 1.54 12.31
N ALA A 34 9.27 0.92 11.68
CA ALA A 34 9.83 -0.39 12.04
C ALA A 34 11.24 -0.19 12.63
N PRO A 35 11.60 -0.87 13.74
CA PRO A 35 12.86 -0.64 14.45
C PRO A 35 14.08 -1.37 13.84
N TYR A 36 14.01 -1.76 12.56
CA TYR A 36 15.09 -2.43 11.82
C TYR A 36 14.94 -2.17 10.31
N LYS A 37 15.94 -2.57 9.52
CA LYS A 37 15.93 -2.44 8.05
C LYS A 37 14.93 -3.42 7.41
N VAL A 38 13.98 -2.88 6.64
CA VAL A 38 12.95 -3.63 5.92
C VAL A 38 13.05 -3.29 4.44
N SER A 39 13.29 -4.30 3.60
CA SER A 39 13.28 -4.12 2.15
C SER A 39 11.84 -3.93 1.63
N LEU A 40 11.72 -3.27 0.47
CA LEU A 40 10.42 -3.12 -0.21
C LEU A 40 9.74 -4.47 -0.45
N ALA A 41 10.50 -5.50 -0.84
CA ALA A 41 9.95 -6.84 -1.05
C ALA A 41 9.36 -7.43 0.24
N ARG A 42 10.10 -7.39 1.37
CA ARG A 42 9.56 -7.86 2.66
C ARG A 42 8.31 -7.07 3.06
N TYR A 43 8.32 -5.76 2.84
CA TYR A 43 7.16 -4.92 3.14
C TYR A 43 5.95 -5.26 2.27
N ALA A 44 6.13 -5.34 0.95
CA ALA A 44 5.07 -5.67 0.00
C ALA A 44 4.47 -7.05 0.27
N GLU A 45 5.31 -8.05 0.52
CA GLU A 45 4.86 -9.40 0.91
C GLU A 45 4.06 -9.35 2.21
N ALA A 46 4.58 -8.69 3.26
CA ALA A 46 3.88 -8.59 4.54
C ALA A 46 2.54 -7.85 4.42
N PHE A 47 2.47 -6.81 3.55
CA PHE A 47 1.28 -6.02 3.30
C PHE A 47 0.20 -6.82 2.56
N TYR A 48 0.57 -7.41 1.42
CA TYR A 48 -0.38 -8.15 0.58
C TYR A 48 -0.72 -9.53 1.14
N THR A 49 -0.02 -10.06 2.15
CA THR A 49 -0.38 -11.33 2.81
C THR A 49 -1.16 -11.16 4.11
N THR A 50 -1.54 -9.94 4.49
CA THR A 50 -2.38 -9.71 5.69
C THR A 50 -3.77 -10.34 5.55
N TRP A 51 -4.36 -10.78 6.67
CA TRP A 51 -5.72 -11.36 6.69
C TRP A 51 -6.79 -10.39 6.17
N LEU A 52 -6.61 -9.08 6.44
CA LEU A 52 -7.49 -8.03 5.96
C LEU A 52 -7.49 -7.94 4.43
N PHE A 53 -6.31 -8.06 3.81
CA PHE A 53 -6.19 -8.11 2.36
C PHE A 53 -6.61 -9.48 1.78
N LYS A 54 -6.50 -10.58 2.54
CA LYS A 54 -7.04 -11.89 2.13
C LYS A 54 -8.58 -11.87 2.03
N LEU A 55 -9.26 -11.16 2.93
CA LEU A 55 -10.70 -10.94 2.84
C LEU A 55 -11.06 -10.11 1.59
N GLU A 56 -10.34 -9.03 1.34
CA GLU A 56 -10.55 -8.22 0.14
C GLU A 56 -10.28 -9.03 -1.14
N ARG A 57 -9.20 -9.82 -1.18
CA ARG A 57 -8.91 -10.76 -2.29
C ARG A 57 -9.99 -11.81 -2.49
N TRP A 58 -10.59 -12.31 -1.41
CA TRP A 58 -11.66 -13.29 -1.49
C TRP A 58 -12.95 -12.66 -2.05
N ILE A 59 -13.29 -11.45 -1.59
CA ILE A 59 -14.45 -10.68 -2.08
C ILE A 59 -14.24 -10.26 -3.54
N ILE A 60 -13.06 -9.75 -3.91
CA ILE A 60 -12.70 -9.37 -5.28
C ILE A 60 -12.63 -10.63 -6.16
N GLY A 61 -11.97 -11.70 -5.73
CA GLY A 61 -11.90 -12.96 -6.47
C GLY A 61 -13.29 -13.52 -6.78
N TRP A 62 -14.22 -13.44 -5.84
CA TRP A 62 -15.61 -13.82 -6.05
C TRP A 62 -16.36 -12.84 -6.99
N ALA A 63 -16.14 -11.53 -6.86
CA ALA A 63 -16.86 -10.51 -7.61
C ALA A 63 -16.35 -10.28 -9.06
N VAL A 64 -15.06 -10.47 -9.33
CA VAL A 64 -14.42 -10.23 -10.64
C VAL A 64 -13.72 -11.47 -11.23
N ASN A 65 -13.84 -12.64 -10.59
CA ASN A 65 -13.26 -13.92 -11.05
C ASN A 65 -11.73 -13.87 -11.28
N LEU A 66 -11.02 -13.01 -10.53
CA LEU A 66 -9.56 -12.85 -10.58
C LEU A 66 -8.97 -13.20 -9.20
N PRO A 67 -8.90 -14.51 -8.84
CA PRO A 67 -8.29 -14.94 -7.59
C PRO A 67 -6.79 -14.59 -7.57
N SER A 68 -6.23 -14.44 -6.37
CA SER A 68 -4.78 -14.32 -6.21
C SER A 68 -4.29 -15.00 -4.94
N SER A 69 -3.13 -15.61 -5.04
CA SER A 69 -2.48 -16.45 -4.04
C SER A 69 -1.39 -15.71 -3.27
N ASP A 70 -1.00 -16.24 -2.12
CA ASP A 70 0.15 -15.72 -1.37
C ASP A 70 1.48 -15.92 -2.14
N VAL A 71 1.53 -16.92 -3.03
CA VAL A 71 2.67 -17.14 -3.93
C VAL A 71 2.80 -15.98 -4.93
N GLU A 72 1.70 -15.55 -5.54
CA GLU A 72 1.72 -14.40 -6.45
C GLU A 72 2.02 -13.10 -5.71
N ALA A 73 1.58 -12.94 -4.45
CA ALA A 73 1.95 -11.79 -3.63
C ALA A 73 3.47 -11.74 -3.38
N LYS A 74 4.11 -12.89 -3.17
CA LYS A 74 5.56 -13.00 -3.04
C LYS A 74 6.28 -12.71 -4.36
N GLN A 75 5.78 -13.24 -5.48
CA GLN A 75 6.32 -12.96 -6.82
C GLN A 75 6.16 -11.48 -7.20
N LEU A 76 5.04 -10.85 -6.84
CA LEU A 76 4.85 -9.42 -6.96
C LEU A 76 5.91 -8.70 -6.12
N ALA A 77 6.07 -9.05 -4.85
CA ALA A 77 7.04 -8.42 -3.96
C ALA A 77 8.47 -8.48 -4.50
N THR A 78 8.92 -9.62 -5.02
CA THR A 78 10.26 -9.79 -5.63
C THR A 78 10.39 -9.17 -7.01
N GLY A 79 9.29 -8.76 -7.65
CA GLY A 79 9.28 -8.15 -8.99
C GLY A 79 9.25 -9.16 -10.12
N SER A 80 9.02 -10.43 -9.82
CA SER A 80 8.89 -11.52 -10.79
C SER A 80 7.53 -11.53 -11.49
N LEU A 81 6.59 -10.71 -11.03
CA LEU A 81 5.23 -10.63 -11.56
C LEU A 81 4.76 -9.17 -11.57
N THR A 82 4.09 -8.79 -12.66
CA THR A 82 3.61 -7.42 -12.92
C THR A 82 2.10 -7.29 -12.81
N ARG A 83 1.35 -8.40 -12.70
CA ARG A 83 -0.11 -8.39 -12.51
C ARG A 83 -0.53 -9.35 -11.39
N PHE A 84 -1.24 -8.83 -10.41
CA PHE A 84 -1.67 -9.53 -9.20
C PHE A 84 -3.17 -9.24 -8.93
N ALA A 85 -4.03 -10.25 -9.04
CA ALA A 85 -5.49 -10.09 -9.00
C ALA A 85 -5.99 -9.02 -10.00
N ALA A 86 -6.78 -8.06 -9.51
CA ALA A 86 -7.23 -6.89 -10.25
C ALA A 86 -6.18 -5.76 -10.33
N TRP A 87 -4.93 -5.98 -9.91
CA TRP A 87 -3.89 -4.96 -9.86
C TRP A 87 -2.77 -5.21 -10.87
N THR A 88 -2.25 -4.14 -11.47
CA THR A 88 -1.06 -4.17 -12.34
C THR A 88 -0.01 -3.20 -11.80
N VAL A 89 1.27 -3.58 -11.86
CA VAL A 89 2.40 -2.70 -11.51
C VAL A 89 2.45 -1.57 -12.52
N GLU A 90 2.23 -0.35 -12.03
CA GLU A 90 2.31 0.86 -12.84
C GLU A 90 3.73 1.42 -12.82
N ALA A 91 4.37 1.41 -11.65
CA ALA A 91 5.75 1.84 -11.49
C ALA A 91 6.41 1.13 -10.29
N ARG A 92 7.72 0.92 -10.38
CA ARG A 92 8.54 0.32 -9.32
C ARG A 92 9.91 0.98 -9.28
N THR A 93 10.42 1.19 -8.07
CA THR A 93 11.81 1.51 -7.77
C THR A 93 12.33 0.53 -6.70
N GLU A 94 13.56 0.71 -6.25
CA GLU A 94 14.11 -0.09 -5.14
C GLU A 94 13.35 0.09 -3.82
N THR A 95 12.74 1.26 -3.63
CA THR A 95 12.10 1.66 -2.37
C THR A 95 10.61 1.90 -2.50
N GLN A 96 10.04 1.86 -3.71
CA GLN A 96 8.63 2.15 -3.96
C GLN A 96 7.96 1.16 -4.91
N LEU A 97 6.69 0.88 -4.66
CA LEU A 97 5.82 0.08 -5.51
C LEU A 97 4.49 0.83 -5.71
N LEU A 98 4.13 1.06 -6.96
CA LEU A 98 2.84 1.64 -7.36
C LEU A 98 2.05 0.61 -8.17
N LEU A 99 0.85 0.28 -7.69
CA LEU A 99 -0.11 -0.56 -8.39
C LEU A 99 -1.32 0.25 -8.85
N CYS A 100 -1.88 -0.14 -9.98
CA CYS A 100 -3.11 0.39 -10.55
C CYS A 100 -4.15 -0.72 -10.64
N ASP A 101 -5.39 -0.44 -10.26
CA ASP A 101 -6.48 -1.38 -10.45
C ASP A 101 -6.85 -1.52 -11.94
N ILE A 102 -7.55 -2.61 -12.28
CA ILE A 102 -7.93 -2.94 -13.66
C ILE A 102 -8.80 -1.87 -14.31
N ASN A 103 -9.53 -1.07 -13.52
CA ASN A 103 -10.38 0.00 -14.02
C ASN A 103 -9.66 1.36 -14.07
N ALA A 104 -8.37 1.42 -13.73
CA ALA A 104 -7.57 2.63 -13.64
C ALA A 104 -8.21 3.75 -12.79
N ARG A 105 -8.97 3.37 -11.75
CA ARG A 105 -9.62 4.23 -10.77
C ARG A 105 -8.77 4.41 -9.53
N THR A 106 -8.14 3.35 -9.05
CA THR A 106 -7.50 3.33 -7.74
C THR A 106 -6.03 2.95 -7.86
N ARG A 107 -5.18 3.65 -7.12
CA ARG A 107 -3.76 3.33 -7.00
C ARG A 107 -3.46 2.92 -5.57
N SER A 108 -2.63 1.90 -5.44
CA SER A 108 -2.04 1.45 -4.17
C SER A 108 -0.54 1.72 -4.23
N TRP A 109 -0.02 2.49 -3.29
CA TRP A 109 1.38 2.89 -3.26
C TRP A 109 2.03 2.50 -1.94
N LEU A 110 3.16 1.80 -2.03
CA LEU A 110 4.00 1.40 -0.91
C LEU A 110 5.36 2.06 -1.06
N MET A 111 5.91 2.56 0.05
CA MET A 111 7.29 3.05 0.09
C MET A 111 7.99 2.64 1.38
N VAL A 112 9.28 2.36 1.28
CA VAL A 112 10.18 2.22 2.42
C VAL A 112 11.22 3.34 2.40
N GLU A 113 11.46 3.93 3.56
CA GLU A 113 12.54 4.90 3.75
C GLU A 113 13.42 4.42 4.90
N HIS A 114 14.68 4.14 4.61
CA HIS A 114 15.64 3.73 5.62
C HIS A 114 16.13 4.94 6.38
N VAL A 115 16.11 4.85 7.71
CA VAL A 115 16.60 5.90 8.61
C VAL A 115 17.78 5.34 9.37
N ASP A 116 18.96 5.90 9.13
CA ASP A 116 20.18 5.57 9.84
C ASP A 116 20.47 6.71 10.84
N ALA A 117 20.32 6.44 12.14
CA ALA A 117 20.57 7.39 13.22
C ALA A 117 21.61 6.82 14.19
N GLY A 118 22.89 7.02 13.87
CA GLY A 118 24.00 6.47 14.65
C GLY A 118 23.94 4.93 14.71
N SER A 119 23.98 4.37 15.93
CA SER A 119 23.93 2.91 16.14
C SER A 119 22.55 2.28 15.93
N HIS A 120 21.51 3.06 15.62
CA HIS A 120 20.17 2.57 15.38
C HIS A 120 19.78 2.76 13.92
N CYS A 121 19.53 1.64 13.23
CA CYS A 121 18.91 1.64 11.91
C CYS A 121 17.43 1.27 12.02
N GLY A 122 16.60 1.94 11.23
CA GLY A 122 15.16 1.69 11.18
C GLY A 122 14.61 1.90 9.79
N THR A 123 13.31 1.62 9.63
CA THR A 123 12.59 1.84 8.37
C THR A 123 11.29 2.55 8.65
N VAL A 124 11.00 3.61 7.91
CA VAL A 124 9.67 4.18 7.81
C VAL A 124 8.93 3.48 6.68
N LEU A 125 7.78 2.89 7.01
CA LEU A 125 6.89 2.24 6.06
C LEU A 125 5.77 3.21 5.72
N TYR A 126 5.61 3.51 4.44
CA TYR A 126 4.54 4.36 3.94
C TYR A 126 3.53 3.54 3.14
N PHE A 127 2.25 3.85 3.35
CA PHE A 127 1.15 3.42 2.50
C PHE A 127 0.33 4.62 2.07
N GLY A 128 0.08 4.74 0.78
CA GLY A 128 -0.78 5.77 0.23
C GLY A 128 -1.64 5.24 -0.90
N SER A 129 -2.65 6.03 -1.25
CA SER A 129 -3.55 5.70 -2.35
C SER A 129 -3.91 6.92 -3.17
N ALA A 130 -4.33 6.69 -4.41
CA ALA A 130 -5.00 7.70 -5.21
C ALA A 130 -6.32 7.19 -5.75
N VAL A 131 -7.34 8.04 -5.77
CA VAL A 131 -8.61 7.79 -6.45
C VAL A 131 -8.76 8.81 -7.56
N VAL A 132 -8.66 8.34 -8.80
CA VAL A 132 -8.83 9.17 -9.99
C VAL A 132 -10.31 9.20 -10.34
N PRO A 133 -10.95 10.39 -10.32
CA PRO A 133 -12.31 10.52 -10.77
C PRO A 133 -12.37 10.25 -12.28
N ILE A 134 -13.37 9.47 -12.72
CA ILE A 134 -13.66 9.36 -14.15
C ILE A 134 -14.21 10.71 -14.59
N ALA A 135 -13.52 11.38 -15.52
CA ALA A 135 -14.19 12.32 -16.39
C ALA A 135 -15.15 11.48 -17.25
N ALA A 136 -16.42 11.40 -16.86
CA ALA A 136 -17.44 10.77 -17.68
C ALA A 136 -17.52 11.60 -18.96
N ALA A 137 -16.84 11.16 -20.02
CA ALA A 137 -16.61 11.90 -21.24
C ALA A 137 -17.90 12.29 -22.00
N LYS A 138 -19.10 11.99 -21.48
CA LYS A 138 -20.38 12.42 -22.04
C LYS A 138 -21.50 12.79 -21.04
N THR A 139 -21.38 12.54 -19.74
CA THR A 139 -22.51 12.72 -18.79
C THR A 139 -22.22 13.49 -17.51
N GLY A 140 -20.97 13.83 -17.19
CA GLY A 140 -20.64 14.74 -16.08
C GLY A 140 -21.02 14.28 -14.66
N GLU A 141 -21.59 13.08 -14.49
CA GLU A 141 -22.03 12.60 -13.18
C GLU A 141 -20.83 12.16 -12.34
N ARG A 142 -20.49 13.02 -11.37
CA ARG A 142 -19.61 12.67 -10.25
C ARG A 142 -20.42 11.85 -9.23
N LEU A 143 -19.77 10.92 -8.53
CA LEU A 143 -20.35 10.28 -7.36
C LEU A 143 -20.95 11.36 -6.43
N PRO A 144 -22.17 11.16 -5.89
CA PRO A 144 -22.75 12.09 -4.94
C PRO A 144 -21.76 12.34 -3.79
N GLY A 145 -21.52 13.61 -3.45
CA GLY A 145 -20.42 14.00 -2.54
C GLY A 145 -20.44 13.30 -1.18
N TRP A 146 -21.61 12.89 -0.69
CA TRP A 146 -21.74 12.14 0.57
C TRP A 146 -21.28 10.68 0.45
N ARG A 147 -21.57 10.00 -0.68
CA ARG A 147 -21.10 8.63 -0.95
C ARG A 147 -19.59 8.62 -1.08
N PHE A 148 -19.04 9.62 -1.77
CA PHE A 148 -17.61 9.82 -1.88
C PHE A 148 -16.96 10.03 -0.51
N LYS A 149 -17.52 10.90 0.35
CA LYS A 149 -17.04 11.09 1.73
C LYS A 149 -17.11 9.82 2.59
N ALA A 150 -18.18 9.03 2.47
CA ALA A 150 -18.32 7.77 3.20
C ALA A 150 -17.27 6.74 2.77
N LEU A 151 -17.08 6.58 1.45
CA LEU A 151 -16.04 5.70 0.89
C LEU A 151 -14.63 6.14 1.32
N LEU A 152 -14.35 7.46 1.31
CA LEU A 152 -13.09 7.99 1.82
C LEU A 152 -12.89 7.72 3.32
N GLY A 153 -13.95 7.84 4.12
CA GLY A 153 -13.91 7.52 5.55
C GLY A 153 -13.56 6.05 5.80
N PHE A 154 -14.22 5.14 5.10
CA PHE A 154 -13.91 3.70 5.14
C PHE A 154 -12.47 3.45 4.69
N HIS A 155 -12.07 4.04 3.56
CA HIS A 155 -10.74 3.89 2.99
C HIS A 155 -9.63 4.34 3.94
N ARG A 156 -9.84 5.43 4.69
CA ARG A 156 -8.89 5.89 5.72
C ARG A 156 -8.71 4.85 6.83
N ILE A 157 -9.80 4.27 7.33
CA ILE A 157 -9.74 3.24 8.38
C ILE A 157 -9.06 1.99 7.83
N TYR A 158 -9.47 1.57 6.63
CA TYR A 158 -8.92 0.42 5.92
C TYR A 158 -7.40 0.54 5.71
N SER A 159 -6.96 1.68 5.19
CA SER A 159 -5.55 1.96 4.91
C SER A 159 -4.68 1.91 6.16
N ARG A 160 -5.17 2.48 7.26
CA ARG A 160 -4.48 2.46 8.54
C ARG A 160 -4.41 1.03 9.11
N ALA A 161 -5.48 0.26 8.98
CA ALA A 161 -5.52 -1.12 9.45
C ALA A 161 -4.57 -2.02 8.66
N LEU A 162 -4.51 -1.89 7.33
CA LEU A 162 -3.56 -2.62 6.47
C LEU A 162 -2.11 -2.31 6.85
N LEU A 163 -1.76 -1.03 6.97
CA LEU A 163 -0.40 -0.63 7.34
C LEU A 163 0.00 -1.13 8.74
N ALA A 164 -0.93 -1.06 9.71
CA ALA A 164 -0.71 -1.59 11.05
C ALA A 164 -0.52 -3.12 11.04
N ALA A 165 -1.34 -3.86 10.28
CA ALA A 165 -1.26 -5.30 10.15
C ALA A 165 0.05 -5.74 9.46
N ALA A 166 0.48 -5.03 8.42
CA ALA A 166 1.75 -5.26 7.74
C ALA A 166 2.93 -5.09 8.70
N ARG A 167 2.95 -4.00 9.48
CA ARG A 167 3.97 -3.79 10.53
C ARG A 167 3.95 -4.90 11.57
N LYS A 168 2.78 -5.27 12.09
CA LYS A 168 2.66 -6.34 13.11
C LYS A 168 3.23 -7.66 12.59
N ARG A 169 2.96 -8.01 11.34
CA ARG A 169 3.49 -9.21 10.70
C ARG A 169 5.01 -9.15 10.54
N LEU A 170 5.53 -8.01 10.10
CA LEU A 170 6.98 -7.78 9.99
C LEU A 170 7.67 -8.00 11.35
N LEU A 171 7.17 -7.39 12.43
CA LEU A 171 7.70 -7.57 13.78
C LEU A 171 7.70 -9.05 14.19
N ALA A 172 6.57 -9.74 14.03
CA ALA A 172 6.45 -11.15 14.41
C ALA A 172 7.41 -12.07 13.63
N THR A 173 7.66 -11.80 12.33
CA THR A 173 8.61 -12.59 11.53
C THR A 173 10.06 -12.25 11.88
N GLN A 174 10.35 -11.02 12.30
CA GLN A 174 11.68 -10.63 12.76
C GLN A 174 12.03 -11.31 14.09
N ASP A 175 11.09 -11.35 15.03
CA ASP A 175 11.27 -12.03 16.32
C ASP A 175 11.45 -13.55 16.17
N ALA A 176 10.92 -14.13 15.09
CA ALA A 176 11.07 -15.55 14.76
C ALA A 176 12.38 -15.89 14.05
N GLN A 177 13.16 -14.90 13.61
CA GLN A 177 14.44 -15.14 12.96
C GLN A 177 15.52 -15.27 14.05
N PRO A 178 16.20 -16.43 14.20
CA PRO A 178 17.20 -16.59 15.23
C PRO A 178 18.29 -15.52 15.04
N LEU A 179 18.65 -14.86 16.14
CA LEU A 179 19.83 -14.01 16.22
C LEU A 179 21.02 -14.85 15.78
N HIS A 180 21.45 -14.69 14.53
CA HIS A 180 22.69 -15.31 14.08
C HIS A 180 23.83 -14.61 14.84
N PRO A 181 24.68 -15.37 15.57
CA PRO A 181 25.88 -14.82 16.19
C PRO A 181 26.88 -14.34 15.14
#